data_AF-H8GZR2-F1
#
_entry.id   AF-H8GZR2-F1
#
_cell.length_a   1.000
_cell.length_b   1.000
_cell.length_c   1.000
_cell.angle_alpha   90.00
_cell.angle_beta   90.00
_cell.angle_gamma   90.00
#
_symmetry.space_group_name_H-M   'P 1'
#
loop_
_entity.id
_entity.type
_entity.pdbx_description
1 polymer ?
#
loop_
_entity_poly.entity_id
_entity_poly.type
_entity_poly.pdbx_seq_one_letter_code
_entity_poly.pdbx_strand_id
1 'polypeptide(L)'
;MSRPALTAALLASLALSGTALLGHAQAGGGGGRAPEVCRADYVRPSFTRLEADLASARARWAAQHIRAYSYDFSQVAAPARFPAVRVTVRPGAAPVTAVLPGEEGEPAAQAGVTVEARFRQVAQALVSWRGQPCPEVRVTYDRATGVPQSFYGGSGLANIADGFGEWRMTNFTRP
;
A
#
# COMPACT_ATOMS: atom_id res chain seq x y z
N MET A 1 -27.89 28.80 40.08
CA MET A 1 -29.16 28.98 39.35
C MET A 1 -29.06 28.16 38.07
N SER A 2 -29.98 27.33 37.60
CA SER A 2 -31.17 26.61 38.11
C SER A 2 -31.60 25.66 36.97
N ARG A 3 -31.78 24.36 37.23
CA ARG A 3 -32.58 23.41 36.39
C ARG A 3 -34.09 23.67 36.67
N PRO A 4 -35.13 23.22 35.91
CA PRO A 4 -35.34 21.95 35.15
C PRO A 4 -35.73 22.22 33.67
N ALA A 5 -36.40 21.40 32.84
CA ALA A 5 -36.99 20.03 32.90
C ALA A 5 -36.66 19.29 31.56
N LEU A 6 -37.01 18.04 31.20
CA LEU A 6 -38.01 17.01 31.56
C LEU A 6 -39.46 17.19 31.07
N THR A 7 -39.78 16.63 29.90
CA THR A 7 -41.12 16.10 29.59
C THR A 7 -40.98 14.80 28.78
N ALA A 8 -41.68 13.75 29.19
CA ALA A 8 -41.76 12.47 28.47
C ALA A 8 -43.09 12.38 27.70
N ALA A 9 -43.12 11.60 26.63
CA ALA A 9 -44.36 11.11 26.02
C ALA A 9 -44.13 9.71 25.45
N LEU A 10 -44.78 8.71 26.04
CA LEU A 10 -45.01 7.42 25.38
C LEU A 10 -46.07 7.63 24.29
N LEU A 11 -46.02 6.81 23.23
CA LEU A 11 -47.18 6.04 22.79
C LEU A 11 -46.74 4.94 21.81
N ALA A 12 -47.23 3.72 22.04
CA ALA A 12 -47.03 2.57 21.15
C ALA A 12 -48.22 2.45 20.18
N SER A 13 -48.03 1.79 19.03
CA SER A 13 -48.97 0.77 18.52
C SER A 13 -48.54 0.09 17.21
N LEU A 14 -48.56 -1.25 17.25
CA LEU A 14 -48.96 -2.22 16.21
C LEU A 14 -48.52 -2.08 14.74
N ALA A 15 -47.57 -2.94 14.37
CA ALA A 15 -47.67 -4.00 13.35
C ALA A 15 -48.45 -3.78 12.04
N LEU A 16 -47.79 -4.14 10.91
CA LEU A 16 -48.38 -5.08 9.95
C LEU A 16 -47.29 -5.91 9.23
N SER A 17 -47.64 -7.13 8.85
CA SER A 17 -46.72 -8.15 8.34
C SER A 17 -46.25 -7.90 6.90
N GLY A 18 -44.94 -8.03 6.67
CA GLY A 18 -44.33 -7.94 5.34
C GLY A 18 -43.18 -8.93 5.18
N THR A 19 -43.49 -10.23 5.14
CA THR A 19 -42.50 -11.29 4.86
C THR A 19 -42.05 -11.25 3.40
N ALA A 20 -41.14 -10.32 3.08
CA ALA A 20 -40.34 -10.39 1.88
C ALA A 20 -39.36 -11.56 2.02
N LEU A 21 -39.75 -12.73 1.51
CA LEU A 21 -38.85 -13.83 1.21
C LEU A 21 -37.92 -13.43 0.07
N LEU A 22 -36.96 -12.55 0.37
CA LEU A 22 -35.76 -12.39 -0.44
C LEU A 22 -34.94 -13.67 -0.28
N GLY A 23 -35.30 -14.64 -1.14
CA GLY A 23 -34.56 -15.88 -1.30
C GLY A 23 -33.09 -15.54 -1.46
N HIS A 24 -32.32 -15.89 -0.44
CA HIS A 24 -30.87 -15.80 -0.55
C HIS A 24 -30.48 -16.83 -1.60
N ALA A 25 -30.22 -16.34 -2.81
CA ALA A 25 -29.51 -17.10 -3.81
C ALA A 25 -28.13 -17.42 -3.23
N GLN A 26 -28.02 -18.56 -2.54
CA GLN A 26 -26.74 -19.21 -2.35
C GLN A 26 -26.21 -19.52 -3.75
N ALA A 27 -25.37 -18.61 -4.26
CA ALA A 27 -24.43 -18.97 -5.29
C ALA A 27 -23.63 -20.15 -4.73
N GLY A 28 -23.86 -21.34 -5.29
CA GLY A 28 -23.27 -22.59 -4.84
C GLY A 28 -21.76 -22.59 -5.03
N GLY A 29 -21.06 -22.00 -4.07
CA GLY A 29 -19.61 -21.96 -3.98
C GLY A 29 -19.15 -22.87 -2.85
N GLY A 30 -19.32 -24.18 -3.03
CA GLY A 30 -18.77 -25.23 -2.15
C GLY A 30 -17.24 -25.33 -2.25
N GLY A 31 -16.54 -24.20 -2.27
CA GLY A 31 -15.09 -24.12 -2.16
C GLY A 31 -14.72 -24.03 -0.69
N GLY A 32 -14.42 -25.17 -0.07
CA GLY A 32 -13.70 -25.15 1.20
C GLY A 32 -12.44 -24.31 1.01
N ARG A 33 -12.21 -23.33 1.90
CA ARG A 33 -11.05 -22.43 1.84
C ARG A 33 -9.80 -23.30 1.72
N ALA A 34 -9.17 -23.29 0.53
CA ALA A 34 -8.01 -24.10 0.27
C ALA A 34 -6.99 -23.82 1.38
N PRO A 35 -6.36 -24.85 1.98
CA PRO A 35 -5.45 -24.63 3.08
C PRO A 35 -4.38 -23.64 2.64
N GLU A 36 -4.06 -22.66 3.51
CA GLU A 36 -3.14 -21.56 3.24
C GLU A 36 -1.68 -22.07 3.23
N VAL A 37 -1.40 -22.97 2.30
CA VAL A 37 -0.11 -23.62 2.10
C VAL A 37 0.71 -22.80 1.12
N CYS A 38 1.96 -22.54 1.47
CA CYS A 38 2.90 -21.89 0.58
C CYS A 38 3.15 -22.78 -0.65
N ARG A 39 3.51 -22.18 -1.79
CA ARG A 39 3.99 -22.94 -2.95
C ARG A 39 5.16 -23.84 -2.54
N ALA A 40 5.33 -24.98 -3.22
CA ALA A 40 6.38 -25.95 -2.88
C ALA A 40 7.81 -25.39 -3.00
N ASP A 41 8.01 -24.34 -3.80
CA ASP A 41 9.27 -23.62 -3.99
C ASP A 41 9.46 -22.42 -3.03
N TYR A 42 8.50 -22.16 -2.13
CA TYR A 42 8.47 -20.96 -1.33
C TYR A 42 9.61 -20.90 -0.29
N VAL A 43 10.38 -19.81 -0.34
CA VAL A 43 11.38 -19.45 0.67
C VAL A 43 10.94 -18.17 1.37
N ARG A 44 10.78 -18.21 2.70
CA ARG A 44 10.39 -17.02 3.47
C ARG A 44 11.46 -15.93 3.36
N PRO A 45 11.12 -14.68 2.98
CA PRO A 45 12.06 -13.57 2.98
C PRO A 45 12.68 -13.37 4.37
N SER A 46 13.99 -13.11 4.41
CA SER A 46 14.66 -12.72 5.66
C SER A 46 14.29 -11.28 6.00
N PHE A 47 13.28 -11.09 6.84
CA PHE A 47 12.84 -9.77 7.29
C PHE A 47 13.95 -9.00 8.01
N THR A 48 14.80 -9.68 8.79
CA THR A 48 16.00 -9.08 9.42
C THR A 48 16.95 -8.50 8.39
N ARG A 49 17.15 -9.19 7.25
CA ARG A 49 17.96 -8.67 6.14
C ARG A 49 17.27 -7.48 5.46
N LEU A 50 15.97 -7.57 5.17
CA LEU A 50 15.20 -6.48 4.57
C LEU A 50 15.23 -5.20 5.44
N GLU A 51 15.19 -5.34 6.76
CA GLU A 51 15.33 -4.24 7.72
C GLU A 51 16.76 -3.68 7.75
N ALA A 52 17.78 -4.53 7.70
CA ALA A 52 19.18 -4.09 7.62
C ALA A 52 19.48 -3.37 6.30
N ASP A 53 18.95 -3.84 5.18
CA ASP A 53 19.04 -3.21 3.86
C ASP A 53 18.33 -1.84 3.86
N LEU A 54 17.15 -1.73 4.46
CA LEU A 54 16.42 -0.47 4.66
C LEU A 54 17.19 0.52 5.56
N ALA A 55 17.75 0.06 6.68
CA ALA A 55 18.54 0.90 7.57
C ALA A 55 19.79 1.44 6.87
N SER A 56 20.48 0.58 6.13
CA SER A 56 21.66 0.94 5.33
C SER A 56 21.32 1.94 4.20
N ALA A 57 20.17 1.76 3.55
CA ALA A 57 19.67 2.67 2.53
C ALA A 57 19.33 4.06 3.10
N ARG A 58 18.66 4.12 4.26
CA ARG A 58 18.39 5.37 5.00
C ARG A 58 19.68 6.10 5.36
N ALA A 59 20.70 5.38 5.83
CA ALA A 59 22.00 5.97 6.18
C ALA A 59 22.71 6.56 4.94
N ARG A 60 22.76 5.82 3.83
CA ARG A 60 23.32 6.32 2.55
C ARG A 60 22.60 7.58 2.06
N TRP A 61 21.27 7.59 2.13
CA TRP A 61 20.45 8.74 1.74
C TRP A 61 20.70 9.97 2.61
N ALA A 62 20.72 9.80 3.94
CA ALA A 62 20.98 10.89 4.86
C ALA A 62 22.34 11.56 4.58
N ALA A 63 23.37 10.76 4.28
CA ALA A 63 24.71 11.22 3.92
C ALA A 63 24.79 11.92 2.55
N GLN A 64 23.77 11.84 1.68
CA GLN A 64 23.76 12.60 0.42
C GLN A 64 23.44 14.08 0.61
N HIS A 65 22.85 14.48 1.74
CA HIS A 65 22.34 15.84 2.00
C HIS A 65 21.36 16.40 0.92
N ILE A 66 20.80 15.55 0.06
CA ILE A 66 19.86 15.94 -0.99
C ILE A 66 18.57 16.51 -0.36
N ARG A 67 18.09 17.65 -0.89
CA ARG A 67 16.84 18.32 -0.47
C ARG A 67 15.93 18.74 -1.64
N ALA A 68 16.46 18.78 -2.85
CA ALA A 68 15.74 19.02 -4.09
C ALA A 68 16.02 17.86 -5.05
N TYR A 69 14.98 17.28 -5.66
CA TYR A 69 15.10 16.17 -6.61
C TYR A 69 13.79 15.94 -7.36
N SER A 70 13.84 15.19 -8.46
CA SER A 70 12.67 14.62 -9.11
C SER A 70 12.87 13.14 -9.42
N TYR A 71 11.80 12.38 -9.50
CA TYR A 71 11.83 10.97 -9.89
C TYR A 71 10.49 10.58 -10.55
N ASP A 72 10.51 9.56 -11.40
CA ASP A 72 9.30 8.95 -11.95
C ASP A 72 8.82 7.81 -11.06
N PHE A 73 7.52 7.75 -10.80
CA PHE A 73 6.85 6.74 -9.99
C PHE A 73 5.83 5.99 -10.83
N SER A 74 5.81 4.67 -10.75
CA SER A 74 4.74 3.84 -11.30
C SER A 74 4.30 2.79 -10.29
N GLN A 75 3.01 2.45 -10.30
CA GLN A 75 2.42 1.50 -9.36
C GLN A 75 1.41 0.58 -10.05
N VAL A 76 1.46 -0.70 -9.69
CA VAL A 76 0.44 -1.71 -9.97
C VAL A 76 -0.06 -2.26 -8.64
N ALA A 77 -1.37 -2.22 -8.42
CA ALA A 77 -2.05 -2.93 -7.34
C ALA A 77 -3.16 -3.74 -8.00
N ALA A 78 -2.87 -5.01 -8.32
CA ALA A 78 -3.68 -5.79 -9.25
C ALA A 78 -5.14 -5.88 -8.77
N PRO A 79 -6.13 -5.72 -9.69
CA PRO A 79 -5.99 -5.62 -11.15
C PRO A 79 -5.66 -4.20 -11.68
N ALA A 80 -5.52 -3.19 -10.83
CA ALA A 80 -5.32 -1.80 -11.27
C ALA A 80 -3.84 -1.46 -11.56
N ARG A 81 -3.61 -0.82 -12.71
CA ARG A 81 -2.39 -0.05 -13.02
C ARG A 81 -2.72 1.43 -12.87
N PHE A 82 -1.96 2.15 -12.05
CA PHE A 82 -2.07 3.60 -11.94
C PHE A 82 -1.21 4.28 -13.02
N PRO A 83 -1.58 5.48 -13.50
CA PRO A 83 -0.73 6.26 -14.39
C PRO A 83 0.63 6.52 -13.74
N ALA A 84 1.69 6.45 -14.55
CA ALA A 84 3.01 6.85 -14.09
C ALA A 84 3.09 8.38 -13.95
N VAL A 85 3.83 8.85 -12.93
CA VAL A 85 3.91 10.26 -12.56
C VAL A 85 5.34 10.72 -12.31
N ARG A 86 5.65 11.96 -12.68
CA ARG A 86 6.82 12.70 -12.21
C ARG A 86 6.52 13.30 -10.84
N VAL A 87 7.29 12.92 -9.83
CA VAL A 87 7.29 13.55 -8.50
C VAL A 87 8.45 14.53 -8.43
N THR A 88 8.19 15.75 -7.98
CA THR A 88 9.19 16.81 -7.77
C THR A 88 9.18 17.26 -6.32
N VAL A 89 10.31 17.16 -5.64
CA VAL A 89 10.51 17.58 -4.25
C VAL A 89 11.40 18.82 -4.24
N ARG A 90 10.96 19.86 -3.52
CA ARG A 90 11.71 21.10 -3.30
C ARG A 90 11.83 21.38 -1.80
N PRO A 91 12.92 22.02 -1.32
CA PRO A 91 13.07 22.36 0.09
C PRO A 91 11.93 23.27 0.56
N GLY A 92 11.34 22.97 1.72
CA GLY A 92 10.26 23.78 2.31
C GLY A 92 8.90 23.71 1.61
N ALA A 93 8.72 22.89 0.57
CA ALA A 93 7.47 22.74 -0.15
C ALA A 93 6.91 21.30 -0.07
N ALA A 94 5.60 21.16 -0.24
CA ALA A 94 4.99 19.85 -0.47
C ALA A 94 5.48 19.25 -1.81
N PRO A 95 5.62 17.92 -1.94
CA PRO A 95 5.91 17.28 -3.20
C PRO A 95 4.84 17.60 -4.26
N VAL A 96 5.27 17.98 -5.45
CA VAL A 96 4.39 18.18 -6.61
C VAL A 96 4.39 16.92 -7.46
N THR A 97 3.22 16.52 -7.95
CA THR A 97 3.04 15.32 -8.78
C THR A 97 2.41 15.73 -10.11
N ALA A 98 2.93 15.22 -11.22
CA ALA A 98 2.38 15.42 -12.56
C ALA A 98 2.31 14.07 -13.30
N VAL A 99 1.20 13.77 -13.95
CA VAL A 99 1.05 12.58 -14.81
C VAL A 99 2.03 12.69 -15.98
N LEU A 100 2.68 11.57 -16.34
CA LEU A 100 3.62 11.54 -17.45
C LEU A 100 2.92 11.64 -18.82
N PRO A 101 3.59 12.18 -19.86
CA PRO A 101 3.01 12.24 -21.19
C PRO A 101 2.59 10.86 -21.70
N GLY A 102 1.33 10.74 -22.16
CA GLY A 102 0.77 9.48 -22.65
C GLY A 102 0.21 8.54 -21.57
N GLU A 103 0.22 8.94 -20.30
CA GLU A 103 -0.49 8.28 -19.21
C GLU A 103 -1.81 9.01 -18.91
N GLU A 104 -2.83 8.29 -18.46
CA GLU A 104 -4.18 8.83 -18.21
C GLU A 104 -4.76 8.34 -16.88
N GLY A 105 -5.67 9.15 -16.30
CA GLY A 105 -6.37 8.85 -15.05
C GLY A 105 -5.75 9.48 -13.81
N GLU A 106 -6.27 9.09 -12.65
CA GLU A 106 -5.82 9.61 -11.35
C GLU A 106 -4.57 8.89 -10.83
N PRO A 107 -3.53 9.61 -10.38
CA PRO A 107 -2.40 9.02 -9.68
C PRO A 107 -2.81 8.19 -8.46
N ALA A 108 -2.02 7.16 -8.13
CA ALA A 108 -2.20 6.47 -6.85
C ALA A 108 -2.14 7.48 -5.69
N ALA A 109 -3.02 7.37 -4.70
CA ALA A 109 -3.07 8.28 -3.53
C ALA A 109 -1.72 8.43 -2.80
N GLN A 110 -0.86 7.42 -2.93
CA GLN A 110 0.47 7.39 -2.36
C GLN A 110 1.58 7.83 -3.33
N ALA A 111 1.33 8.29 -4.56
CA ALA A 111 2.38 8.54 -5.56
C ALA A 111 3.28 9.76 -5.25
N GLY A 112 2.73 10.83 -4.69
CA GLY A 112 3.43 12.10 -4.44
C GLY A 112 4.02 12.27 -3.05
N VAL A 113 5.07 11.52 -2.68
CA VAL A 113 5.76 11.67 -1.37
C VAL A 113 7.28 11.75 -1.52
N THR A 114 7.99 12.09 -0.45
CA THR A 114 9.46 12.15 -0.45
C THR A 114 10.11 10.76 -0.29
N VAL A 115 11.39 10.61 -0.63
CA VAL A 115 12.21 9.41 -0.38
C VAL A 115 12.15 8.98 1.09
N GLU A 116 12.16 9.93 2.03
CA GLU A 116 12.03 9.64 3.47
C GLU A 116 10.66 9.03 3.82
N ALA A 117 9.59 9.52 3.18
CA ALA A 117 8.26 8.95 3.35
C ALA A 117 8.14 7.56 2.68
N ARG A 118 8.87 7.28 1.59
CA ARG A 118 9.02 5.90 1.06
C ARG A 118 9.72 4.97 2.04
N PHE A 119 10.81 5.42 2.66
CA PHE A 119 11.46 4.63 3.70
C PHE A 119 10.54 4.34 4.90
N ARG A 120 9.59 5.23 5.22
CA ARG A 120 8.56 4.95 6.24
C ARG A 120 7.54 3.91 5.75
N GLN A 121 7.05 4.04 4.52
CA GLN A 121 6.12 3.07 3.92
C GLN A 121 6.73 1.67 3.80
N VAL A 122 8.00 1.54 3.39
CA VAL A 122 8.68 0.24 3.36
C VAL A 122 8.80 -0.35 4.77
N ALA A 123 9.13 0.44 5.79
CA ALA A 123 9.14 -0.05 7.18
C ALA A 123 7.77 -0.56 7.63
N GLN A 124 6.70 0.21 7.37
CA GLN A 124 5.33 -0.18 7.68
C GLN A 124 4.93 -1.47 6.94
N ALA A 125 5.25 -1.58 5.66
CA ALA A 125 5.00 -2.77 4.85
C ALA A 125 5.76 -4.00 5.39
N LEU A 126 7.03 -3.85 5.79
CA LEU A 126 7.80 -4.95 6.39
C LEU A 126 7.18 -5.46 7.69
N VAL A 127 6.64 -4.57 8.53
CA VAL A 127 5.90 -4.96 9.74
C VAL A 127 4.60 -5.70 9.36
N SER A 128 3.79 -5.15 8.46
CA SER A 128 2.52 -5.76 8.04
C SER A 128 2.69 -7.12 7.37
N TRP A 129 3.70 -7.29 6.51
CA TRP A 129 3.97 -8.55 5.81
C TRP A 129 4.63 -9.61 6.70
N ARG A 130 5.34 -9.24 7.77
CA ARG A 130 6.00 -10.20 8.67
C ARG A 130 5.02 -11.22 9.26
N GLY A 131 3.80 -10.78 9.59
CA GLY A 131 2.75 -11.61 10.19
C GLY A 131 1.90 -12.41 9.21
N GLN A 132 2.04 -12.20 7.89
CA GLN A 132 1.21 -12.88 6.90
C GLN A 132 1.60 -14.37 6.73
N PRO A 133 0.68 -15.22 6.22
CA PRO A 133 1.03 -16.51 5.64
C PRO A 133 1.84 -16.29 4.35
N CYS A 134 2.93 -17.06 4.21
CA CYS A 134 3.76 -17.11 3.01
C CYS A 134 4.11 -15.74 2.38
N PRO A 135 4.55 -14.71 3.13
CA PRO A 135 4.80 -13.39 2.57
C PRO A 135 5.91 -13.41 1.53
N GLU A 136 5.73 -12.69 0.44
CA GLU A 136 6.78 -12.35 -0.51
C GLU A 136 7.01 -10.84 -0.45
N VAL A 137 8.20 -10.44 -0.02
CA VAL A 137 8.59 -9.03 0.01
C VAL A 137 9.95 -8.88 -0.65
N ARG A 138 10.03 -7.99 -1.63
CA ARG A 138 11.26 -7.61 -2.31
C ARG A 138 11.34 -6.09 -2.33
N VAL A 139 12.49 -5.53 -1.97
CA VAL A 139 12.77 -4.10 -2.10
C VAL A 139 14.18 -3.94 -2.66
N THR A 140 14.35 -2.97 -3.55
CA THR A 140 15.66 -2.62 -4.12
C THR A 140 15.98 -1.17 -3.82
N TYR A 141 17.27 -0.90 -3.59
CA TYR A 141 17.78 0.44 -3.32
C TYR A 141 19.01 0.69 -4.19
N ASP A 142 19.15 1.92 -4.66
CA ASP A 142 20.38 2.36 -5.28
C ASP A 142 21.57 2.22 -4.31
N ARG A 143 22.69 1.69 -4.81
CA ARG A 143 23.85 1.37 -3.98
C ARG A 143 24.64 2.62 -3.59
N ALA A 144 24.64 3.67 -4.41
CA ALA A 144 25.39 4.89 -4.13
C ALA A 144 24.62 5.85 -3.19
N THR A 145 23.35 6.08 -3.50
CA THR A 145 22.50 7.09 -2.86
C THR A 145 21.54 6.52 -1.81
N GLY A 146 21.25 5.23 -1.83
CA GLY A 146 20.23 4.61 -0.98
C GLY A 146 18.78 4.83 -1.41
N VAL A 147 18.52 5.57 -2.51
CA VAL A 147 17.17 5.82 -3.02
C VAL A 147 16.45 4.49 -3.31
N PRO A 148 15.20 4.27 -2.82
CA PRO A 148 14.41 3.10 -3.20
C PRO A 148 14.15 3.08 -4.71
N GLN A 149 14.33 1.93 -5.35
CA GLN A 149 14.16 1.75 -6.80
C GLN A 149 12.93 0.90 -7.14
N SER A 150 12.63 -0.11 -6.32
CA SER A 150 11.38 -0.88 -6.44
C SER A 150 10.97 -1.48 -5.10
N PHE A 151 9.67 -1.77 -4.99
CA PHE A 151 9.10 -2.60 -3.94
C PHE A 151 8.06 -3.52 -4.57
N TYR A 152 8.03 -4.75 -4.10
CA TYR A 152 6.97 -5.72 -4.33
C TYR A 152 6.57 -6.29 -2.98
N GLY A 153 5.27 -6.21 -2.66
CA GLY A 153 4.63 -6.99 -1.60
C GLY A 153 3.68 -8.00 -2.25
N GLY A 154 3.62 -9.21 -1.70
CA GLY A 154 2.88 -10.31 -2.28
C GLY A 154 2.75 -11.52 -1.37
N SER A 155 2.10 -12.55 -1.89
CA SER A 155 1.96 -13.84 -1.22
C SER A 155 2.49 -14.96 -2.10
N GLY A 156 3.31 -15.82 -1.49
CA GLY A 156 3.76 -17.09 -2.03
C GLY A 156 2.84 -18.25 -1.66
N LEU A 157 1.55 -17.98 -1.43
CA LEU A 157 0.52 -19.00 -1.31
C LEU A 157 0.30 -19.73 -2.64
N ALA A 158 -0.04 -21.01 -2.58
CA ALA A 158 -0.42 -21.77 -3.77
C ALA A 158 -1.76 -21.29 -4.34
N ASN A 159 -1.88 -21.26 -5.68
CA ASN A 159 -3.09 -20.93 -6.43
C ASN A 159 -3.65 -19.50 -6.23
N ILE A 160 -2.86 -18.57 -5.70
CA ILE A 160 -3.18 -17.13 -5.67
C ILE A 160 -2.50 -16.45 -6.87
N ALA A 161 -3.23 -15.59 -7.60
CA ALA A 161 -2.76 -14.91 -8.81
C ALA A 161 -2.35 -13.45 -8.56
N ASP A 162 -2.40 -13.01 -7.30
CA ASP A 162 -2.67 -11.62 -6.96
C ASP A 162 -1.39 -10.78 -6.86
N GLY A 163 -1.40 -9.62 -7.53
CA GLY A 163 -0.37 -8.59 -7.40
C GLY A 163 -0.66 -7.62 -6.26
N PHE A 164 -0.31 -8.00 -5.02
CA PHE A 164 -0.59 -7.24 -3.77
C PHE A 164 0.17 -5.89 -3.60
N GLY A 165 0.58 -5.25 -4.70
CA GLY A 165 1.25 -3.96 -4.70
C GLY A 165 2.72 -4.05 -5.12
N GLU A 166 2.99 -3.67 -6.37
CA GLU A 166 4.33 -3.36 -6.86
C GLU A 166 4.41 -1.86 -7.17
N TRP A 167 5.54 -1.23 -6.84
CA TRP A 167 5.89 0.09 -7.35
C TRP A 167 7.36 0.17 -7.75
N ARG A 168 7.64 1.08 -8.69
CA ARG A 168 8.99 1.42 -9.17
C ARG A 168 9.24 2.92 -9.06
N MET A 169 10.50 3.26 -8.83
CA MET A 169 11.04 4.61 -8.85
C MET A 169 12.20 4.64 -9.86
N THR A 170 12.06 5.45 -10.90
CA THR A 170 13.03 5.59 -12.00
C THR A 170 13.37 7.05 -12.23
N ASN A 171 14.31 7.34 -13.15
CA ASN A 171 14.66 8.70 -13.58
C ASN A 171 14.95 9.69 -12.42
N PHE A 172 15.54 9.17 -11.35
CA PHE A 172 15.93 9.97 -10.18
C PHE A 172 16.99 10.98 -10.60
N THR A 173 16.68 12.26 -10.38
CA THR A 173 17.50 13.41 -10.77
C THR A 173 17.59 14.39 -9.61
N ARG A 174 18.78 14.95 -9.41
CA ARG A 174 19.05 16.02 -8.45
C ARG A 174 19.71 17.18 -9.23
N PRO A 175 19.32 18.44 -8.98
CA PRO A 175 19.99 19.60 -9.55
C PRO A 175 21.41 19.78 -8.96
#